data_AF-A0A849GNG4-F1
#
_entry.id   AF-A0A849GNG4-F1
#
_cell.length_a   1.000
_cell.length_b   1.000
_cell.length_c   1.000
_cell.angle_alpha   90.00
_cell.angle_beta   90.00
_cell.angle_gamma   90.00
#
_symmetry.space_group_name_H-M   'P 1'
#
loop_
_entity.id
_entity.type
_entity.pdbx_description
1 polymer ?
#
loop_
_entity_poly.entity_id
_entity_poly.type
_entity_poly.pdbx_seq_one_letter_code
_entity_poly.pdbx_strand_id
1 'polypeptide(L)'
;MNKIMKLQTLPVFAMLILSSWVQAEPAWVSDQFEVMLRTGPSTTNAIQLMVDSGTRLEVIERDASSGYSRVRTPGGTEGWVLTRYLMREPAARQQLEQLTAQLTDAKASGGSLQEQLQAVRAQYQQATATINTLEREKQSLQTELDEIRRTAADVLAINNQNQRLQQQVTDAGIRIDTLEEENSNLSGQKNRNWFITGACVLFAGMLLGLWLPRMRWQRRSRYDSF
;
A
#
# COMPACT_ATOMS: atom_id res chain seq x y z
N MET A 1 29.30 26.28 90.03
CA MET A 1 28.59 27.57 89.83
C MET A 1 29.19 28.25 88.60
N ASN A 2 28.39 28.67 87.62
CA ASN A 2 28.89 29.33 86.40
C ASN A 2 29.39 30.76 86.67
N LYS A 3 30.41 31.20 85.92
CA LYS A 3 30.45 32.39 85.02
C LYS A 3 31.93 32.69 84.64
N ILE A 4 32.34 32.47 83.39
CA ILE A 4 32.23 33.37 82.22
C ILE A 4 33.13 34.62 82.30
N MET A 5 34.30 34.57 81.64
CA MET A 5 35.10 35.68 81.07
C MET A 5 36.34 35.08 80.37
N LYS A 6 36.95 35.56 79.27
CA LYS A 6 36.52 35.97 77.90
C LYS A 6 37.32 35.06 76.92
N LEU A 7 36.96 34.74 75.68
CA LEU A 7 36.30 35.45 74.56
C LEU A 7 37.12 36.59 73.92
N GLN A 8 38.30 36.29 73.34
CA GLN A 8 39.03 37.21 72.44
C GLN A 8 39.74 36.57 71.22
N THR A 9 39.91 35.25 71.12
CA THR A 9 40.65 34.61 69.99
C THR A 9 39.78 34.19 68.80
N LEU A 10 38.45 34.19 68.94
CA LEU A 10 37.54 33.79 67.85
C LEU A 10 37.48 34.70 66.60
N PRO A 11 37.67 36.04 66.64
CA PRO A 11 37.47 36.86 65.45
C PRO A 11 38.62 36.73 64.43
N VAL A 12 39.83 36.38 64.87
CA VAL A 12 41.01 36.25 64.00
C VAL A 12 40.88 35.04 63.07
N PHE A 13 40.36 33.92 63.58
CA PHE A 13 40.17 32.70 62.77
C PHE A 13 39.03 32.87 61.75
N ALA A 14 37.96 33.57 62.10
CA ALA A 14 36.88 33.90 61.17
C ALA A 14 37.35 34.81 60.02
N MET A 15 38.27 35.75 60.30
CA MET A 15 38.78 36.71 59.31
C MET A 15 39.70 36.06 58.24
N LEU A 16 40.34 34.93 58.57
CA LEU A 16 41.20 34.17 57.65
C LEU A 16 40.43 33.26 56.68
N ILE A 17 39.17 32.93 56.97
CA ILE A 17 38.32 32.07 56.11
C ILE A 17 37.58 32.89 55.04
N LEU A 18 37.47 34.22 55.23
CA LEU A 18 36.95 35.16 54.22
C LEU A 18 38.01 35.64 53.22
N SER A 19 39.21 35.05 53.22
CA SER A 19 40.28 35.36 52.26
C SER A 19 40.04 34.72 50.89
N SER A 20 38.94 35.16 50.25
CA SER A 20 38.61 35.14 48.83
C SER A 20 39.10 33.96 47.98
N TRP A 21 38.15 33.15 47.52
CA TRP A 21 38.31 32.32 46.32
C TRP A 21 38.44 33.22 45.09
N VAL A 22 39.63 33.81 44.88
CA VAL A 22 39.98 34.49 43.63
C VAL A 22 40.21 33.42 42.57
N GLN A 23 39.11 32.98 41.95
CA GLN A 23 39.18 32.28 40.68
C GLN A 23 39.69 33.29 39.65
N ALA A 24 40.92 33.10 39.17
CA ALA A 24 41.45 33.91 38.08
C ALA A 24 40.59 33.65 36.83
N GLU A 25 39.93 34.70 36.33
CA GLU A 25 39.15 34.61 35.11
C GLU A 25 40.11 34.32 33.94
N PRO A 26 39.88 33.25 33.15
CA PRO A 26 40.72 32.97 32.00
C PRO A 26 40.53 34.08 30.97
N ALA A 27 41.62 34.79 30.67
CA ALA A 27 41.67 35.81 29.63
C ALA A 27 42.44 35.26 28.43
N TRP A 28 41.91 35.51 27.23
CA TRP A 28 42.54 35.15 25.95
C TRP A 28 43.13 36.40 25.29
N VAL A 29 44.27 36.25 24.62
CA VAL A 29 44.82 37.30 23.76
C VAL A 29 43.88 37.48 22.57
N SER A 30 43.47 38.72 22.31
CA SER A 30 42.60 39.03 21.16
C SER A 30 43.40 39.05 19.86
N ASP A 31 42.93 38.32 18.85
CA ASP A 31 43.44 38.43 17.47
C ASP A 31 42.98 39.71 16.74
N GLN A 32 42.22 40.60 17.41
CA GLN A 32 41.84 41.90 16.87
C GLN A 32 42.91 42.94 17.20
N PHE A 33 43.60 43.43 16.17
CA PHE A 33 44.59 44.49 16.29
C PHE A 33 44.53 45.43 15.09
N GLU A 34 44.81 46.71 15.31
CA GLU A 34 44.94 47.69 14.25
C GLU A 34 46.40 47.81 13.80
N VAL A 35 46.62 48.04 12.52
CA VAL A 35 47.94 48.25 11.93
C VAL A 35 48.05 49.67 11.41
N MET A 36 49.13 50.36 11.79
CA MET A 36 49.41 51.74 11.37
C MET A 36 49.86 51.78 9.90
N LEU A 37 49.06 52.39 9.04
CA LEU A 37 49.45 52.82 7.70
C LEU A 37 50.15 54.18 7.80
N ARG A 38 51.39 54.28 7.31
CA ARG A 38 52.25 55.48 7.46
C ARG A 38 52.61 56.11 6.13
N THR A 39 52.99 57.38 6.13
CA THR A 39 53.39 58.10 4.91
C THR A 39 54.73 57.62 4.31
N GLY A 40 55.54 56.86 5.06
CA GLY A 40 56.84 56.34 4.60
C GLY A 40 57.35 55.14 5.41
N PRO A 41 58.40 54.45 4.95
CA PRO A 41 58.92 53.19 5.51
C PRO A 41 59.77 53.39 6.79
N SER A 42 59.21 54.02 7.82
CA SER A 42 59.85 54.22 9.13
C SER A 42 58.82 54.52 10.21
N THR A 43 59.16 54.19 11.47
CA THR A 43 58.38 54.54 12.68
C THR A 43 58.31 56.03 12.96
N THR A 44 59.19 56.84 12.36
CA THR A 44 59.20 58.31 12.47
C THR A 44 58.20 59.00 11.52
N ASN A 45 57.70 58.30 10.50
CA ASN A 45 56.74 58.86 9.55
C ASN A 45 55.33 58.95 10.15
N ALA A 46 54.58 59.97 9.75
CA ALA A 46 53.22 60.22 10.21
C ALA A 46 52.29 59.02 9.93
N ILE A 47 51.39 58.73 10.87
CA ILE A 47 50.32 57.76 10.69
C ILE A 47 49.23 58.43 9.87
N GLN A 48 48.84 57.79 8.78
CA GLN A 48 47.84 58.26 7.82
C GLN A 48 46.48 57.60 8.06
N LEU A 49 46.48 56.34 8.50
CA LEU A 49 45.28 55.57 8.81
C LEU A 49 45.60 54.42 9.78
N MET A 50 44.64 54.04 10.62
CA MET A 50 44.64 52.76 11.34
C MET A 50 43.84 51.75 10.52
N VAL A 51 44.39 50.57 10.28
CA VAL A 51 43.80 49.53 9.43
C VAL A 51 43.53 48.28 10.24
N ASP A 52 42.27 47.85 10.29
CA ASP A 52 41.86 46.67 11.06
C ASP A 52 42.47 45.36 10.54
N SER A 53 42.87 44.49 11.47
CA SER A 53 43.28 43.11 11.18
C SER A 53 42.24 42.39 10.31
N GLY A 54 42.67 41.82 9.19
CA GLY A 54 41.79 41.15 8.22
C GLY A 54 41.29 42.04 7.07
N THR A 55 41.59 43.35 7.09
CA THR A 55 41.37 44.22 5.94
C THR A 55 42.22 43.76 4.75
N ARG A 56 41.59 43.54 3.59
CA ARG A 56 42.31 43.19 2.35
C ARG A 56 43.07 44.40 1.82
N LEU A 57 44.39 44.28 1.70
CA LEU A 57 45.29 45.30 1.18
C LEU A 57 45.93 44.84 -0.14
N GLU A 58 46.05 45.76 -1.09
CA GLU A 58 46.82 45.55 -2.32
C GLU A 58 48.27 45.95 -2.07
N VAL A 59 49.23 45.05 -2.31
CA VAL A 59 50.67 45.36 -2.10
C VAL A 59 51.27 45.87 -3.41
N ILE A 60 51.66 47.15 -3.41
CA ILE A 60 52.29 47.84 -4.54
C ILE A 60 53.79 47.54 -4.57
N GLU A 61 54.45 47.62 -3.41
CA GLU A 61 55.91 47.55 -3.29
C GLU A 61 56.30 46.82 -2.00
N ARG A 62 57.44 46.14 -1.99
CA ARG A 62 58.02 45.53 -0.78
C ARG A 62 59.48 45.93 -0.65
N ASP A 63 59.79 46.69 0.39
CA ASP A 63 61.16 47.06 0.73
C ASP A 63 61.70 46.12 1.81
N ALA A 64 62.54 45.17 1.39
CA ALA A 64 63.19 44.23 2.29
C ALA A 64 64.24 44.88 3.20
N SER A 65 64.73 46.08 2.88
CA SER A 65 65.77 46.77 3.65
C SER A 65 65.22 47.49 4.87
N SER A 66 64.08 48.18 4.74
CA SER A 66 63.35 48.77 5.88
C SER A 66 62.40 47.78 6.57
N GLY A 67 62.01 46.70 5.88
CA GLY A 67 61.00 45.75 6.33
C GLY A 67 59.56 46.23 6.14
N TYR A 68 59.34 47.35 5.45
CA TYR A 68 58.02 47.89 5.12
C TYR A 68 57.56 47.48 3.71
N SER A 69 56.25 47.46 3.50
CA SER A 69 55.60 47.28 2.20
C SER A 69 54.69 48.47 1.93
N ARG A 70 54.70 48.99 0.72
CA ARG A 70 53.73 50.00 0.26
C ARG A 70 52.45 49.28 -0.16
N VAL A 71 51.32 49.74 0.38
CA VAL A 71 50.01 49.12 0.19
C VAL A 71 48.95 50.16 -0.14
N ARG A 72 47.88 49.71 -0.81
CA ARG A 72 46.65 50.47 -1.05
C ARG A 72 45.49 49.82 -0.32
N THR A 73 44.70 50.63 0.37
CA THR A 73 43.45 50.20 1.02
C THR A 73 42.28 50.17 0.00
N PRO A 74 41.17 49.47 0.29
CA PRO A 74 39.98 49.49 -0.56
C PRO A 74 39.39 50.90 -0.77
N GLY A 75 39.64 51.83 0.17
CA GLY A 75 39.27 53.26 0.05
C GLY A 75 40.23 54.09 -0.80
N GLY A 76 41.20 53.47 -1.48
CA GLY A 76 42.18 54.15 -2.34
C GLY A 76 43.35 54.82 -1.61
N THR A 77 43.40 54.75 -0.27
CA THR A 77 44.50 55.33 0.52
C THR A 77 45.76 54.50 0.34
N GLU A 78 46.85 55.13 -0.12
CA GLU A 78 48.17 54.51 -0.18
C GLU A 78 49.04 54.90 1.01
N GLY A 79 49.86 53.97 1.48
CA GLY A 79 50.88 54.21 2.51
C GLY A 79 51.73 52.97 2.76
N TRP A 80 52.55 53.02 3.81
CA TRP A 80 53.53 52.00 4.18
C TRP A 80 53.12 51.29 5.46
N VAL A 81 53.25 49.97 5.45
CA VAL A 81 52.91 49.08 6.56
C VAL A 81 54.04 48.09 6.81
N LEU A 82 54.24 47.66 8.05
CA LEU A 82 55.25 46.65 8.38
C LEU A 82 54.90 45.31 7.74
N THR A 83 55.81 44.77 6.93
CA THR A 83 55.59 43.56 6.11
C THR A 83 55.23 42.33 6.97
N ARG A 84 55.69 42.28 8.22
CA ARG A 84 55.39 41.21 9.18
C ARG A 84 53.90 41.05 9.53
N TYR A 85 53.08 42.08 9.29
CA TYR A 85 51.63 42.04 9.51
C TYR A 85 50.84 41.69 8.23
N LEU A 86 51.52 41.54 7.08
CA LEU A 86 50.88 41.18 5.83
C LEU A 86 50.93 39.66 5.63
N MET A 87 49.75 39.04 5.57
CA MET A 87 49.59 37.64 5.18
C MET A 87 49.19 37.55 3.70
N ARG A 88 49.55 36.43 3.04
CA ARG A 88 49.15 36.15 1.65
C ARG A 88 47.73 35.59 1.54
N GLU A 89 47.24 35.01 2.63
CA GLU A 89 45.95 34.34 2.74
C GLU A 89 45.03 35.15 3.67
N PRO A 90 43.68 34.98 3.56
CA PRO A 90 42.73 35.61 4.47
C PRO A 90 43.01 35.25 5.93
N ALA A 91 42.64 36.13 6.86
CA ALA A 91 42.83 35.88 8.29
C ALA A 91 42.10 34.61 8.73
N ALA A 92 42.67 33.85 9.67
CA ALA A 92 42.13 32.57 10.12
C ALA A 92 40.65 32.63 10.55
N ARG A 93 40.20 33.76 11.11
CA ARG A 93 38.79 34.01 11.43
C ARG A 93 37.88 34.03 10.20
N GLN A 94 38.27 34.71 9.13
CA GLN A 94 37.51 34.75 7.87
C GLN A 94 37.43 33.36 7.24
N GLN A 95 38.52 32.58 7.32
CA GLN A 95 38.52 31.18 6.88
C GLN A 95 37.58 30.32 7.72
N LEU A 96 37.59 30.47 9.05
CA LEU A 96 36.68 29.77 9.97
C LEU A 96 35.21 30.13 9.73
N GLU A 97 34.87 31.40 9.49
CA GLU A 97 33.52 31.83 9.14
C GLU A 97 33.03 31.16 7.83
N GLN A 98 33.86 31.17 6.78
CA GLN A 98 33.56 30.51 5.51
C GLN A 98 33.39 29.00 5.65
N LEU A 99 34.30 28.32 6.37
CA LEU A 99 34.23 26.88 6.62
C LEU A 99 33.02 26.50 7.49
N THR A 100 32.65 27.34 8.46
CA THR A 100 31.46 27.13 9.30
C THR A 100 30.17 27.28 8.49
N ALA A 101 30.10 28.26 7.59
CA ALA A 101 28.99 28.40 6.65
C ALA A 101 28.86 27.16 5.75
N GLN A 102 29.96 26.74 5.12
CA GLN A 102 29.99 25.53 4.27
C GLN A 102 29.56 24.26 5.03
N LEU A 103 30.03 24.07 6.27
CA LEU A 103 29.62 22.95 7.11
C LEU A 103 28.13 23.00 7.51
N THR A 104 27.56 24.20 7.64
CA THR A 104 26.14 24.40 7.97
C THR A 104 25.27 24.07 6.77
N ASP A 105 25.60 24.58 5.58
CA ASP A 105 24.90 24.29 4.33
C ASP A 105 24.99 22.79 3.96
N ALA A 106 26.16 22.18 4.13
CA ALA A 106 26.36 20.76 3.87
C ALA A 106 25.54 19.87 4.84
N LYS A 107 25.45 20.24 6.12
CA LYS A 107 24.59 19.53 7.10
C LYS A 107 23.10 19.70 6.79
N ALA A 108 22.66 20.91 6.45
CA ALA A 108 21.28 21.16 6.05
C ALA A 108 20.89 20.35 4.80
N SER A 109 21.78 20.32 3.79
CA SER A 109 21.61 19.52 2.57
C SER A 109 21.59 18.01 2.86
N GLY A 110 22.46 17.54 3.76
CA GLY A 110 22.46 16.14 4.21
C GLY A 110 21.16 15.74 4.92
N GLY A 111 20.61 16.62 5.75
CA GLY A 111 19.31 16.43 6.39
C GLY A 111 18.17 16.29 5.38
N SER A 112 18.06 17.24 4.44
CA SER A 112 17.00 17.22 3.43
C SER A 112 17.09 16.04 2.47
N LEU A 113 18.30 15.55 2.17
CA LEU A 113 18.50 14.32 1.37
C LEU A 113 18.08 13.06 2.15
N GLN A 114 18.33 13.02 3.46
CA GLN A 114 17.92 11.93 4.34
C GLN A 114 16.38 11.87 4.46
N GLU A 115 15.71 13.02 4.56
CA GLU A 115 14.24 13.13 4.54
C GLU A 115 13.66 12.66 3.20
N GLN A 116 14.22 13.07 2.07
CA GLN A 116 13.83 12.59 0.74
C GLN A 116 13.98 11.08 0.61
N LEU A 117 15.10 10.50 1.09
CA LEU A 117 15.30 9.04 1.10
C LEU A 117 14.26 8.30 1.95
N GLN A 118 13.83 8.86 3.08
CA GLN A 118 12.76 8.28 3.89
C GLN A 118 11.41 8.37 3.18
N ALA A 119 11.07 9.52 2.59
CA ALA A 119 9.84 9.70 1.83
C ALA A 119 9.74 8.74 0.62
N VAL A 120 10.80 8.60 -0.16
CA VAL A 120 10.87 7.66 -1.30
C VAL A 120 10.75 6.20 -0.84
N ARG A 121 11.38 5.82 0.28
CA ARG A 121 11.22 4.47 0.86
C ARG A 121 9.79 4.20 1.32
N ALA A 122 9.12 5.16 1.95
CA ALA A 122 7.72 5.03 2.36
C ALA A 122 6.80 4.88 1.15
N GLN A 123 6.99 5.70 0.10
CA GLN A 123 6.25 5.58 -1.16
C GLN A 123 6.46 4.22 -1.83
N TYR A 124 7.69 3.71 -1.86
CA TYR A 124 8.00 2.40 -2.43
C TYR A 124 7.30 1.25 -1.68
N GLN A 125 7.32 1.29 -0.34
CA GLN A 125 6.61 0.31 0.50
C GLN A 125 5.09 0.37 0.27
N GLN A 126 4.51 1.57 0.21
CA GLN A 126 3.09 1.77 -0.06
C GLN A 126 2.71 1.24 -1.46
N ALA A 127 3.46 1.60 -2.50
CA ALA A 127 3.22 1.12 -3.86
C ALA A 127 3.28 -0.41 -3.97
N THR A 128 4.25 -1.04 -3.29
CA THR A 128 4.37 -2.50 -3.21
C THR A 128 3.13 -3.13 -2.54
N ALA A 129 2.64 -2.55 -1.43
CA ALA A 129 1.44 -3.02 -0.77
C ALA A 129 0.17 -2.86 -1.65
N THR A 130 0.07 -1.77 -2.41
CA THR A 130 -1.01 -1.55 -3.39
C THR A 130 -0.96 -2.58 -4.52
N ILE A 131 0.20 -2.84 -5.12
CA ILE A 131 0.37 -3.87 -6.18
C ILE A 131 -0.08 -5.23 -5.66
N ASN A 132 0.43 -5.66 -4.51
CA ASN A 132 0.06 -6.93 -3.88
C ASN A 132 -1.45 -7.04 -3.55
N THR A 133 -2.16 -5.92 -3.47
CA THR A 133 -3.61 -5.88 -3.20
C THR A 133 -4.41 -5.94 -4.49
N LEU A 134 -4.03 -5.14 -5.50
CA LEU A 134 -4.60 -5.18 -6.85
C LEU A 134 -4.43 -6.55 -7.52
N GLU A 135 -3.33 -7.25 -7.29
CA GLU A 135 -3.14 -8.63 -7.78
C GLU A 135 -4.12 -9.62 -7.15
N ARG A 136 -4.36 -9.52 -5.83
CA ARG A 136 -5.36 -10.34 -5.13
C ARG A 136 -6.79 -10.02 -5.59
N GLU A 137 -7.13 -8.74 -5.74
CA GLU A 137 -8.43 -8.30 -6.26
C GLU A 137 -8.65 -8.80 -7.69
N LYS A 138 -7.65 -8.67 -8.57
CA LYS A 138 -7.70 -9.19 -9.94
C LYS A 138 -7.94 -10.70 -9.97
N GLN A 139 -7.25 -11.47 -9.12
CA GLN A 139 -7.43 -12.92 -9.05
C GLN A 139 -8.82 -13.31 -8.49
N SER A 140 -9.35 -12.54 -7.54
CA SER A 140 -10.73 -12.69 -7.05
C SER A 140 -11.75 -12.44 -8.17
N LEU A 141 -11.64 -11.30 -8.87
CA LEU A 141 -12.52 -10.93 -9.98
C LEU A 141 -12.45 -11.92 -11.15
N GLN A 142 -11.29 -12.49 -11.43
CA GLN A 142 -11.15 -13.57 -12.42
C GLN A 142 -11.90 -14.83 -12.00
N THR A 143 -11.81 -15.21 -10.72
CA THR A 143 -12.51 -16.38 -10.17
C THR A 143 -14.03 -16.17 -10.22
N GLU A 144 -14.50 -15.00 -9.81
CA GLU A 144 -15.91 -14.60 -9.84
C GLU A 144 -16.48 -14.56 -11.28
N LEU A 145 -15.72 -14.04 -12.25
CA LEU A 145 -16.11 -14.06 -13.67
C LEU A 145 -16.23 -15.48 -14.21
N ASP A 146 -15.33 -16.39 -13.85
CA ASP A 146 -15.39 -17.79 -14.28
C ASP A 146 -16.53 -18.57 -13.58
N GLU A 147 -16.86 -18.25 -12.33
CA GLU A 147 -18.02 -18.77 -11.61
C GLU A 147 -19.35 -18.30 -12.24
N ILE A 148 -19.47 -17.01 -12.56
CA ILE A 148 -20.63 -16.43 -13.26
C ILE A 148 -20.80 -17.11 -14.63
N ARG A 149 -19.71 -17.31 -15.37
CA ARG A 149 -19.73 -18.00 -16.68
C ARG A 149 -20.20 -19.46 -16.58
N ARG A 150 -19.74 -20.20 -15.57
CA ARG A 150 -20.20 -21.58 -15.32
C ARG A 150 -21.68 -21.62 -14.96
N THR A 151 -22.09 -20.77 -14.00
CA THR A 151 -23.49 -20.64 -13.58
C THR A 151 -24.41 -20.31 -14.76
N ALA A 152 -23.99 -19.39 -15.65
CA ALA A 152 -24.75 -19.07 -16.85
C ALA A 152 -24.89 -20.25 -17.83
N ALA A 153 -23.85 -21.08 -17.97
CA ALA A 153 -23.90 -22.30 -18.79
C ALA A 153 -24.84 -23.36 -18.17
N ASP A 154 -24.82 -23.52 -16.84
CA ASP A 154 -25.70 -24.45 -16.13
C ASP A 154 -27.18 -24.04 -16.23
N VAL A 155 -27.50 -22.74 -16.17
CA VAL A 155 -28.87 -22.23 -16.41
C VAL A 155 -29.38 -22.60 -17.81
N LEU A 156 -28.53 -22.53 -18.84
CA LEU A 156 -28.88 -22.98 -20.19
C LEU A 156 -29.09 -24.50 -20.25
N ALA A 157 -28.29 -25.29 -19.55
CA ALA A 157 -28.46 -26.74 -19.45
C ALA A 157 -29.79 -27.11 -18.76
N ILE A 158 -30.13 -26.44 -17.66
CA ILE A 158 -31.38 -26.62 -16.91
C ILE A 158 -32.60 -26.24 -17.78
N ASN A 159 -32.53 -25.15 -18.55
CA ASN A 159 -33.62 -24.76 -19.46
C ASN A 159 -33.85 -25.85 -20.53
N ASN A 160 -32.78 -26.37 -21.15
CA ASN A 160 -32.87 -27.49 -22.09
C ASN A 160 -33.43 -28.77 -21.45
N GLN A 161 -33.10 -29.05 -20.18
CA GLN A 161 -33.69 -30.17 -19.43
C GLN A 161 -35.18 -29.96 -19.17
N ASN A 162 -35.61 -28.78 -18.75
CA ASN A 162 -37.01 -28.45 -18.54
C ASN A 162 -37.83 -28.57 -19.85
N GLN A 163 -37.31 -28.10 -20.98
CA GLN A 163 -37.96 -28.28 -22.28
C GLN A 163 -38.12 -29.76 -22.65
N ARG A 164 -37.09 -30.59 -22.43
CA ARG A 164 -37.17 -32.05 -22.67
C ARG A 164 -38.14 -32.74 -21.73
N LEU A 165 -38.15 -32.38 -20.44
CA LEU A 165 -39.10 -32.92 -19.46
C LEU A 165 -40.54 -32.53 -19.84
N GLN A 166 -40.77 -31.30 -20.28
CA GLN A 166 -42.10 -30.85 -20.72
C GLN A 166 -42.55 -31.57 -22.00
N GLN A 167 -41.65 -31.79 -22.96
CA GLN A 167 -41.90 -32.67 -24.12
C GLN A 167 -42.25 -34.10 -23.68
N GLN A 168 -41.48 -34.70 -22.75
CA GLN A 168 -41.76 -36.04 -22.23
C GLN A 168 -43.12 -36.14 -21.52
N VAL A 169 -43.52 -35.10 -20.79
CA VAL A 169 -44.86 -35.02 -20.16
C VAL A 169 -45.95 -34.95 -21.22
N THR A 170 -45.78 -34.16 -22.28
CA THR A 170 -46.73 -34.11 -23.41
C THR A 170 -46.80 -35.44 -24.16
N ASP A 171 -45.66 -36.05 -24.50
CA ASP A 171 -45.61 -37.34 -25.18
C ASP A 171 -46.21 -38.47 -24.34
N ALA A 172 -45.99 -38.46 -23.02
CA ALA A 172 -46.60 -39.42 -22.09
C ALA A 172 -48.12 -39.22 -22.00
N GLY A 173 -48.61 -37.98 -21.98
CA GLY A 173 -50.03 -37.65 -22.05
C GLY A 173 -50.68 -38.20 -23.32
N ILE A 174 -50.13 -37.87 -24.49
CA ILE A 174 -50.60 -38.39 -25.79
C ILE A 174 -50.63 -39.92 -25.81
N ARG A 175 -49.61 -40.58 -25.25
CA ARG A 175 -49.58 -42.06 -25.14
C ARG A 175 -50.71 -42.60 -24.26
N ILE A 176 -50.99 -41.96 -23.12
CA ILE A 176 -52.11 -42.35 -22.25
C ILE A 176 -53.43 -42.21 -23.01
N ASP A 177 -53.67 -41.06 -23.66
CA ASP A 177 -54.88 -40.81 -24.45
C ASP A 177 -55.06 -41.87 -25.56
N THR A 178 -54.00 -42.17 -26.32
CA THR A 178 -54.06 -43.21 -27.39
C THR A 178 -54.30 -44.61 -26.84
N LEU A 179 -53.70 -44.99 -25.70
CA LEU A 179 -53.91 -46.29 -25.07
C LEU A 179 -55.32 -46.41 -24.47
N GLU A 180 -55.88 -45.32 -23.97
CA GLU A 180 -57.27 -45.28 -23.49
C GLU A 180 -58.26 -45.39 -24.67
N GLU A 181 -57.99 -44.70 -25.78
CA GLU A 181 -58.77 -44.85 -27.03
C GLU A 181 -58.68 -46.28 -27.58
N GLU A 182 -57.49 -46.87 -27.70
CA GLU A 182 -57.30 -48.26 -28.14
C GLU A 182 -58.02 -49.26 -27.23
N ASN A 183 -57.90 -49.11 -25.91
CA ASN A 183 -58.57 -49.96 -24.94
C ASN A 183 -60.11 -49.83 -25.02
N SER A 184 -60.62 -48.60 -25.18
CA SER A 184 -62.06 -48.36 -25.37
C SER A 184 -62.58 -49.05 -26.65
N ASN A 185 -61.85 -48.93 -27.78
CA ASN A 185 -62.18 -49.55 -29.05
C ASN A 185 -62.13 -51.08 -28.99
N LEU A 186 -61.07 -51.64 -28.39
CA LEU A 186 -60.92 -53.09 -28.17
C LEU A 186 -62.02 -53.64 -27.26
N SER A 187 -62.38 -52.92 -26.19
CA SER A 187 -63.48 -53.32 -25.30
C SER A 187 -64.83 -53.31 -26.02
N GLY A 188 -65.10 -52.29 -26.85
CA GLY A 188 -66.30 -52.19 -27.68
C GLY A 188 -66.40 -53.30 -28.72
N GLN A 189 -65.30 -53.63 -29.40
CA GLN A 189 -65.25 -54.73 -30.36
C GLN A 189 -65.42 -56.09 -29.68
N LYS A 190 -64.80 -56.28 -28.50
CA LYS A 190 -64.96 -57.49 -27.69
C LYS A 190 -66.40 -57.67 -27.23
N ASN A 191 -67.04 -56.61 -26.74
CA ASN A 191 -68.45 -56.63 -26.34
C ASN A 191 -69.39 -56.96 -27.52
N ARG A 192 -69.12 -56.38 -28.71
CA ARG A 192 -69.87 -56.70 -29.94
C ARG A 192 -69.73 -58.17 -30.36
N ASN A 193 -68.53 -58.75 -30.26
CA ASN A 193 -68.33 -60.18 -30.54
C ASN A 193 -69.07 -61.07 -29.54
N TRP A 194 -68.98 -60.80 -28.24
CA TRP A 194 -69.73 -61.53 -27.21
C TRP A 194 -71.26 -61.44 -27.43
N PHE A 195 -71.76 -60.27 -27.83
CA PHE A 195 -73.17 -60.09 -28.19
C PHE A 195 -73.59 -60.93 -29.41
N ILE A 196 -72.79 -60.94 -30.48
CA ILE A 196 -73.05 -61.76 -31.67
C ILE A 196 -73.03 -63.25 -31.32
N THR A 197 -72.03 -63.72 -30.56
CA THR A 197 -71.97 -65.12 -30.09
C THR A 197 -73.18 -65.48 -29.24
N GLY A 198 -73.59 -64.62 -28.31
CA GLY A 198 -74.80 -64.80 -27.50
C GLY A 198 -76.08 -64.88 -28.35
N ALA A 199 -76.22 -63.99 -29.34
CA ALA A 199 -77.35 -63.99 -30.26
C ALA A 199 -77.39 -65.27 -31.13
N CYS A 200 -76.24 -65.73 -31.65
CA CYS A 200 -76.15 -66.99 -32.39
C CYS A 200 -76.52 -68.21 -31.52
N VAL A 201 -76.07 -68.25 -30.27
CA VAL A 201 -76.42 -69.34 -29.33
C VAL A 201 -77.91 -69.35 -29.00
N LEU A 202 -78.51 -68.18 -28.75
CA LEU A 202 -79.96 -68.05 -28.52
C LEU A 202 -80.77 -68.48 -29.76
N PHE A 203 -80.36 -68.06 -30.96
CA PHE A 203 -81.03 -68.41 -32.21
C PHE A 203 -80.95 -69.91 -32.51
N ALA A 204 -79.78 -70.53 -32.30
CA ALA A 204 -79.60 -71.97 -32.45
C ALA A 204 -80.41 -72.77 -31.41
N GLY A 205 -80.42 -72.33 -30.15
CA GLY A 205 -81.22 -72.93 -29.09
C GLY A 205 -82.73 -72.85 -29.36
N MET A 206 -83.21 -71.71 -29.88
CA MET A 206 -84.59 -71.51 -30.31
C MET A 206 -84.96 -72.42 -31.49
N LEU A 207 -84.09 -72.54 -32.51
CA LEU A 207 -84.29 -73.44 -33.64
C LEU A 207 -84.38 -74.91 -33.20
N LEU A 208 -83.44 -75.37 -32.37
CA LEU A 208 -83.43 -76.74 -31.86
C LEU A 208 -84.65 -77.02 -30.96
N GLY A 209 -85.01 -76.08 -30.08
CA GLY A 209 -86.20 -76.18 -29.22
C GLY A 209 -87.51 -76.26 -30.00
N LEU A 210 -87.59 -75.62 -31.17
CA LEU A 210 -88.75 -75.70 -32.07
C LEU A 210 -88.75 -76.98 -32.94
N TRP A 211 -87.57 -77.47 -33.33
CA TRP A 211 -87.43 -78.60 -34.25
C TRP A 211 -87.52 -79.97 -33.57
N LEU A 212 -86.89 -80.14 -32.40
CA LEU A 212 -86.93 -81.37 -31.59
C LEU A 212 -88.35 -81.94 -31.34
N PRO A 213 -89.37 -81.15 -30.92
CA PRO A 213 -90.71 -81.70 -30.68
C PRO A 213 -91.44 -82.20 -31.93
N ARG A 214 -90.95 -81.90 -33.15
CA ARG A 214 -91.56 -82.36 -34.40
C ARG A 214 -91.03 -83.72 -34.87
N MET A 215 -89.89 -84.18 -34.37
CA MET A 215 -89.28 -85.45 -34.77
C MET A 215 -89.85 -86.62 -33.96
N ARG A 216 -91.08 -87.05 -34.28
CA ARG A 216 -91.75 -88.20 -33.63
C ARG A 216 -91.06 -89.52 -33.98
N TRP A 217 -90.02 -89.87 -33.24
CA TRP A 217 -89.37 -91.19 -33.32
C TRP A 217 -90.37 -92.27 -32.89
N GLN A 218 -90.76 -93.15 -33.82
CA GLN A 218 -91.63 -94.28 -33.51
C GLN A 218 -90.87 -95.31 -32.68
N ARG A 219 -91.42 -95.67 -31.51
CA ARG A 219 -90.97 -96.85 -30.75
C ARG A 219 -91.27 -98.11 -31.57
N ARG A 220 -90.30 -99.00 -31.73
CA ARG A 220 -90.54 -100.43 -31.95
C ARG A 220 -90.29 -101.18 -30.65
N SER A 221 -91.10 -102.22 -30.39
CA SER A 221 -91.03 -103.03 -29.19
C SER A 221 -90.76 -104.51 -29.54
N ARG A 222 -90.52 -105.28 -28.47
CA ARG A 222 -90.63 -106.74 -28.36
C ARG A 222 -89.51 -107.66 -28.88
N TYR A 223 -88.86 -108.25 -27.86
CA TYR A 223 -88.76 -109.68 -27.53
C TYR A 223 -87.59 -110.55 -28.03
N ASP A 224 -87.13 -111.37 -27.07
CA ASP A 224 -86.49 -112.70 -27.12
C ASP A 224 -85.25 -112.88 -28.03
N SER A 225 -84.14 -113.42 -27.53
CA SER A 225 -84.08 -114.73 -26.84
C SER A 225 -82.68 -115.04 -26.28
N PHE A 226 -82.65 -116.01 -25.35
CA PHE A 226 -81.50 -116.73 -24.76
C PHE A 226 -80.58 -115.97 -23.78
#